data_AF-A0ABD7EZF8-F1
#
_entry.id   AF-A0ABD7EZF8-F1
#
_cell.length_a   1.000
_cell.length_b   1.000
_cell.length_c   1.000
_cell.angle_alpha   90.00
_cell.angle_beta   90.00
_cell.angle_gamma   90.00
#
_symmetry.space_group_name_H-M   'P 1'
#
loop_
_entity.id
_entity.type
_entity.pdbx_description
1 polymer ?
#
loop_
_entity_poly.entity_id
_entity_poly.type
_entity_poly.pdbx_seq_one_letter_code
_entity_poly.pdbx_strand_id
1 'polypeptide(L)'
;MINIIATWAIALTYIFLLLFIIVFIPIQLYLENIKKKKFKSRIIDILKNNHNNLDLNDIKQMTEAVNLNNFAARKIIKQLYYTDELNLNLVRQLQKEIQQEEPFDGCSDELKPTLIGINELLEIHGSESQKHLLTPIISELKELNQIKHDHKKMKTQSYIAYIIAIISFFIGSISFYYTITAPSGKEIANTVVEQLKANQNQ
;
A
#
# COMPACT_ATOMS: atom_id res chain seq x y z
N MET A 1 3.91 -43.47 -1.29
CA MET A 1 4.95 -42.48 -1.68
C MET A 1 4.37 -41.08 -1.91
N ILE A 2 3.25 -40.95 -2.63
CA ILE A 2 2.61 -39.65 -2.98
C ILE A 2 2.21 -38.81 -1.74
N ASN A 3 1.63 -39.41 -0.69
CA ASN A 3 1.25 -38.67 0.53
C ASN A 3 2.44 -38.07 1.29
N ILE A 4 3.60 -38.72 1.28
CA ILE A 4 4.79 -38.22 1.98
C ILE A 4 5.32 -36.98 1.26
N ILE A 5 5.41 -37.05 -0.08
CA ILE A 5 5.85 -35.92 -0.92
C ILE A 5 4.90 -34.72 -0.76
N ALA A 6 3.59 -34.95 -0.73
CA ALA A 6 2.59 -33.89 -0.51
C ALA A 6 2.74 -33.22 0.87
N THR A 7 2.95 -33.99 1.94
CA THR A 7 3.16 -33.43 3.29
C THR A 7 4.44 -32.60 3.37
N TRP A 8 5.53 -33.05 2.76
CA TRP A 8 6.78 -32.29 2.71
C TRP A 8 6.67 -31.03 1.85
N ALA A 9 5.93 -31.09 0.73
CA ALA A 9 5.65 -29.91 -0.09
C ALA A 9 4.86 -28.86 0.70
N ILE A 10 3.81 -29.26 1.42
CA ILE A 10 3.02 -28.36 2.28
C ILE A 10 3.91 -27.75 3.37
N ALA A 11 4.71 -28.55 4.06
CA ALA A 11 5.64 -28.05 5.09
C ALA A 11 6.65 -27.03 4.52
N LEU A 12 7.23 -27.30 3.35
CA LEU A 12 8.16 -26.38 2.68
C LEU A 12 7.48 -25.07 2.28
N THR A 13 6.22 -25.10 1.81
CA THR A 13 5.50 -23.87 1.48
C THR A 13 5.27 -22.98 2.70
N TYR A 14 4.92 -23.55 3.85
CA TYR A 14 4.75 -22.78 5.09
C TYR A 14 6.08 -22.20 5.60
N ILE A 15 7.17 -22.97 5.53
CA ILE A 15 8.52 -22.49 5.88
C ILE A 15 8.92 -21.32 4.99
N PHE A 16 8.70 -21.43 3.68
CA PHE A 16 8.99 -20.36 2.73
C PHE A 16 8.16 -19.10 3.03
N LEU A 17 6.87 -19.25 3.32
CA LEU A 17 5.98 -18.14 3.65
C LEU A 17 6.42 -17.43 4.95
N LEU A 18 6.81 -18.21 5.97
CA LEU A 18 7.38 -17.67 7.21
C LEU A 18 8.68 -16.89 6.97
N LEU A 19 9.61 -17.45 6.18
CA LEU A 19 10.85 -16.77 5.83
C LEU A 19 10.59 -15.49 5.03
N PHE A 20 9.62 -15.52 4.11
CA PHE A 20 9.22 -14.34 3.35
C PHE A 20 8.74 -13.22 4.27
N ILE A 21 7.87 -13.52 5.25
CA ILE A 21 7.39 -12.54 6.23
C ILE A 21 8.56 -11.99 7.07
N ILE A 22 9.41 -12.88 7.60
CA ILE A 22 10.53 -12.51 8.49
C ILE A 22 11.57 -11.65 7.78
N VAL A 23 11.79 -11.84 6.47
CA VAL A 23 12.80 -11.08 5.72
C VAL A 23 12.20 -9.84 5.06
N PHE A 24 11.04 -9.97 4.42
CA PHE A 24 10.47 -8.90 3.59
C PHE A 24 9.93 -7.74 4.42
N ILE A 25 9.22 -8.02 5.53
CA ILE A 25 8.66 -6.98 6.40
C ILE A 25 9.73 -6.05 6.98
N PRO A 26 10.81 -6.54 7.64
CA PRO A 26 11.82 -5.65 8.21
C PRO A 26 12.59 -4.88 7.14
N ILE A 27 12.82 -5.45 5.94
CA ILE A 27 13.43 -4.72 4.83
C ILE A 27 12.54 -3.54 4.41
N GLN A 28 11.24 -3.75 4.25
CA GLN A 28 10.29 -2.67 3.92
C GLN A 28 10.29 -1.57 4.99
N LEU A 29 10.24 -1.95 6.27
CA LEU A 29 10.31 -1.00 7.39
C LEU A 29 11.64 -0.22 7.41
N TYR A 30 12.75 -0.89 7.10
CA TYR A 30 14.07 -0.25 7.03
C TYR A 30 14.15 0.77 5.90
N LEU A 31 13.66 0.41 4.70
CA LEU A 31 13.62 1.32 3.55
C LEU A 31 12.73 2.53 3.82
N GLU A 32 11.59 2.36 4.48
CA GLU A 32 10.76 3.49 4.91
C GLU A 32 11.50 4.43 5.87
N ASN A 33 12.24 3.87 6.83
CA ASN A 33 13.00 4.67 7.78
C ASN A 33 14.13 5.46 7.10
N ILE A 34 14.78 4.90 6.08
CA ILE A 34 15.77 5.64 5.28
C ILE A 34 15.11 6.84 4.58
N LYS A 35 13.95 6.64 3.94
CA LYS A 35 13.22 7.74 3.28
C LYS A 35 12.90 8.87 4.25
N LYS A 36 12.35 8.52 5.43
CA LYS A 36 12.01 9.47 6.50
C LYS A 36 13.24 10.23 6.99
N LYS A 37 14.37 9.54 7.20
CA LYS A 37 15.64 10.16 7.61
C LYS A 37 16.19 11.11 6.54
N LYS A 38 16.20 10.69 5.27
CA LYS A 38 16.70 11.49 4.15
C LYS A 38 15.89 12.78 3.99
N PHE A 39 14.56 12.67 4.06
CA PHE A 39 13.66 13.82 4.03
C PHE A 39 13.91 14.78 5.20
N LYS A 40 13.94 14.25 6.44
CA LYS A 40 14.20 15.06 7.64
C LYS A 40 15.54 15.79 7.56
N SER A 41 16.61 15.08 7.19
CA SER A 41 17.95 15.66 7.06
C SER A 41 17.96 16.80 6.05
N ARG A 42 17.33 16.62 4.89
CA ARG A 42 17.32 17.62 3.84
C ARG A 42 16.61 18.91 4.26
N ILE A 43 15.48 18.79 4.96
CA ILE A 43 14.76 19.97 5.47
C ILE A 43 15.61 20.70 6.53
N ILE A 44 16.23 19.96 7.45
CA ILE A 44 17.12 20.54 8.46
C ILE A 44 18.27 21.30 7.77
N ASP A 45 18.91 20.68 6.78
CA ASP A 45 20.02 21.30 6.05
C ASP A 45 19.61 22.61 5.37
N ILE A 46 18.41 22.67 4.77
CA ILE A 46 17.92 23.87 4.08
C ILE A 46 17.57 24.96 5.09
N LEU A 47 16.81 24.62 6.14
CA LEU A 47 16.41 25.58 7.17
C LEU A 47 17.61 26.12 7.97
N LYS A 48 18.69 25.34 8.10
CA LYS A 48 19.91 25.73 8.81
C LYS A 48 20.86 26.58 7.95
N ASN A 49 21.07 26.20 6.68
CA ASN A 49 22.14 26.78 5.88
C ASN A 49 21.68 27.86 4.88
N ASN A 50 20.45 27.80 4.39
CA ASN A 50 20.07 28.61 3.23
C ASN A 50 19.36 29.91 3.57
N HIS A 51 18.89 30.12 4.81
CA HIS A 51 18.08 31.27 5.28
C HIS A 51 16.85 31.66 4.42
N ASN A 52 16.68 31.05 3.24
CA ASN A 52 15.55 31.17 2.37
C ASN A 52 14.37 30.48 3.01
N ASN A 53 13.21 31.10 2.84
CA ASN A 53 11.96 30.57 3.31
C ASN A 53 11.64 29.32 2.47
N LEU A 54 11.69 28.16 3.11
CA LEU A 54 11.29 26.90 2.50
C LEU A 54 9.78 26.98 2.26
N ASP A 55 9.34 26.90 1.01
CA ASP A 55 7.92 26.99 0.67
C ASP A 55 7.24 25.61 0.66
N LEU A 56 5.92 25.63 0.57
CA LEU A 56 5.11 24.42 0.53
C LEU A 56 5.32 23.57 -0.73
N ASN A 57 5.71 24.19 -1.85
CA ASN A 57 5.95 23.50 -3.12
C ASN A 57 7.27 22.71 -3.08
N ASP A 58 8.32 23.28 -2.48
CA ASP A 58 9.58 22.63 -2.20
C ASP A 58 9.36 21.38 -1.33
N ILE A 59 8.52 21.49 -0.30
CA ILE A 59 8.12 20.35 0.54
C ILE A 59 7.42 19.26 -0.28
N LYS A 60 6.48 19.62 -1.15
CA LYS A 60 5.78 18.65 -2.02
C LYS A 60 6.76 17.93 -2.93
N GLN A 61 7.62 18.67 -3.62
CA GLN A 61 8.64 18.09 -4.51
C GLN A 61 9.61 17.18 -3.76
N MET A 62 10.06 17.58 -2.56
CA MET A 62 10.92 16.74 -1.73
C MET A 62 10.21 15.47 -1.27
N THR A 63 8.93 15.57 -0.90
CA THR A 63 8.09 14.44 -0.46
C THR A 63 7.90 13.44 -1.60
N GLU A 64 7.62 13.92 -2.81
CA GLU A 64 7.51 13.11 -4.02
C GLU A 64 8.85 12.47 -4.39
N ALA A 65 9.95 13.23 -4.32
CA ALA A 65 11.29 12.75 -4.66
C ALA A 65 11.76 11.59 -3.78
N VAL A 66 11.35 11.55 -2.51
CA VAL A 66 11.65 10.41 -1.61
C VAL A 66 10.55 9.34 -1.60
N ASN A 67 9.47 9.54 -2.36
CA ASN A 67 8.27 8.70 -2.39
C ASN A 67 7.78 8.40 -0.96
N LEU A 68 7.55 9.47 -0.21
CA LEU A 68 7.04 9.46 1.16
C LEU A 68 5.57 9.89 1.15
N ASN A 69 4.75 9.29 2.00
CA ASN A 69 3.36 9.72 2.17
C ASN A 69 3.31 11.12 2.79
N ASN A 70 2.45 12.00 2.27
CA ASN A 70 2.17 13.35 2.81
C ASN A 70 1.92 13.36 4.32
N PHE A 71 1.19 12.38 4.86
CA PHE A 71 0.99 12.28 6.31
C PHE A 71 2.31 12.12 7.08
N ALA A 72 3.22 11.27 6.58
CA ALA A 72 4.51 11.03 7.19
C ALA A 72 5.43 12.26 7.06
N ALA A 73 5.42 12.92 5.90
CA ALA A 73 6.14 14.17 5.67
C ALA A 73 5.71 15.26 6.67
N ARG A 74 4.40 15.46 6.83
CA ARG A 74 3.84 16.42 7.79
C ARG A 74 4.18 16.09 9.23
N LYS A 75 4.13 14.81 9.61
CA LYS A 75 4.54 14.37 10.94
C LYS A 75 6.00 14.73 11.22
N ILE A 76 6.89 14.54 10.24
CA ILE A 76 8.30 14.93 10.36
C ILE A 76 8.41 16.45 10.52
N ILE A 77 7.68 17.23 9.73
CA ILE A 77 7.72 18.70 9.81
C ILE A 77 7.17 19.23 11.15
N LYS A 78 6.09 18.63 11.67
CA LYS A 78 5.58 18.91 13.03
C LYS A 78 6.64 18.59 14.10
N GLN A 79 7.40 17.50 13.93
CA GLN A 79 8.50 17.13 14.83
C GLN A 79 9.70 18.08 14.78
N LEU A 80 9.90 18.85 13.71
CA LEU A 80 10.99 19.83 13.63
C LEU A 80 10.87 20.93 14.70
N TYR A 81 9.68 21.15 15.25
CA TYR A 81 9.47 22.09 16.36
C TYR A 81 10.34 21.78 17.58
N TYR A 82 10.69 20.51 17.79
CA TYR A 82 11.51 20.04 18.91
C TYR A 82 13.01 19.92 18.54
N THR A 83 13.45 20.51 17.42
CA THR A 83 14.86 20.47 17.01
C THR A 83 15.53 21.79 17.40
N ASP A 84 16.42 21.73 18.39
CA ASP A 84 17.04 22.91 19.02
C ASP A 84 17.89 23.74 18.05
N GLU A 85 18.36 23.16 16.94
CA GLU A 85 19.25 23.81 15.97
C GLU A 85 18.53 24.68 14.92
N LEU A 86 17.19 24.77 14.96
CA LEU A 86 16.40 25.44 13.92
C LEU A 86 15.81 26.76 14.38
N ASN A 87 15.68 27.70 13.42
CA ASN A 87 14.92 28.92 13.63
C ASN A 87 13.42 28.59 13.77
N LEU A 88 12.91 28.69 15.00
CA LEU A 88 11.52 28.36 15.33
C LEU A 88 10.50 29.17 14.54
N ASN A 89 10.81 30.40 14.11
CA ASN A 89 9.89 31.21 13.33
C ASN A 89 9.69 30.64 11.92
N LEU A 90 10.76 30.16 11.28
CA LEU A 90 10.68 29.49 9.97
C LEU A 90 9.90 28.18 10.08
N VAL A 91 10.14 27.40 11.15
CA VAL A 91 9.40 26.15 11.39
C VAL A 91 7.91 26.43 11.63
N ARG A 92 7.57 27.49 12.38
CA ARG A 92 6.16 27.89 12.62
C ARG A 92 5.48 28.35 11.34
N GLN A 93 6.16 29.12 10.50
CA GLN A 93 5.61 29.54 9.21
C GLN A 93 5.31 28.33 8.32
N LEU A 94 6.27 27.41 8.17
CA LEU A 94 6.10 26.20 7.40
C LEU A 94 4.94 25.33 7.91
N GLN A 95 4.81 25.20 9.24
CA GLN A 95 3.69 24.48 9.83
C GLN A 95 2.35 25.14 9.55
N LYS A 96 2.28 26.48 9.55
CA LYS A 96 1.06 27.23 9.25
C LYS A 96 0.64 27.00 7.80
N GLU A 97 1.57 27.09 6.86
CA GLU A 97 1.31 26.83 5.43
C GLU A 97 0.79 25.40 5.20
N ILE A 98 1.40 24.41 5.86
CA ILE A 98 0.95 23.01 5.80
C ILE A 98 -0.44 22.81 6.43
N GLN A 99 -0.72 23.49 7.54
CA GLN A 99 -2.01 23.40 8.23
C GLN A 99 -3.16 23.99 7.39
N GLN A 100 -2.88 24.99 6.54
CA GLN A 100 -3.88 25.55 5.64
C GLN A 100 -4.26 24.58 4.52
N GLU A 101 -3.33 23.75 4.03
CA GLU A 101 -3.65 22.71 3.05
C GLU A 101 -4.21 21.41 3.67
N GLU A 102 -4.01 21.18 4.98
CA GLU A 102 -4.43 19.96 5.68
C GLU A 102 -5.93 19.62 5.55
N PRO A 103 -6.87 20.58 5.63
CA PRO A 103 -8.29 20.33 5.42
C PRO A 103 -8.60 19.75 4.05
N PHE A 104 -7.82 20.07 3.02
CA PHE A 104 -8.09 19.71 1.62
C PHE A 104 -7.32 18.46 1.17
N ASP A 105 -6.58 17.82 2.08
CA ASP A 105 -5.93 16.55 1.79
C ASP A 105 -6.94 15.47 1.42
N GLY A 106 -6.70 14.79 0.30
CA GLY A 106 -7.60 13.78 -0.24
C GLY A 106 -8.61 14.33 -1.25
N CYS A 107 -8.74 15.65 -1.41
CA CYS A 107 -9.43 16.23 -2.57
C CYS A 107 -8.57 16.06 -3.84
N SER A 108 -9.19 16.12 -5.02
CA SER A 108 -8.46 16.08 -6.29
C SER A 108 -7.59 17.33 -6.47
N ASP A 109 -6.42 17.17 -7.11
CA ASP A 109 -5.47 18.26 -7.30
C ASP A 109 -6.04 19.42 -8.13
N GLU A 110 -7.00 19.14 -9.01
CA GLU A 110 -7.75 20.13 -9.78
C GLU A 110 -8.66 21.01 -8.91
N LEU A 111 -9.20 20.49 -7.80
CA LEU A 111 -10.20 21.18 -6.97
C LEU A 111 -9.57 21.88 -5.75
N LYS A 112 -8.42 21.41 -5.28
CA LYS A 112 -7.70 22.00 -4.14
C LYS A 112 -7.52 23.52 -4.23
N PRO A 113 -6.98 24.10 -5.33
CA PRO A 113 -6.78 25.55 -5.39
C PRO A 113 -8.09 26.33 -5.30
N THR A 114 -9.16 25.81 -5.90
CA THR A 114 -10.50 26.42 -5.83
C THR A 114 -11.07 26.36 -4.41
N LEU A 115 -10.93 25.22 -3.73
CA LEU A 115 -11.43 25.05 -2.36
C LEU A 115 -10.67 25.93 -1.36
N ILE A 116 -9.34 26.06 -1.51
CA ILE A 116 -8.52 26.96 -0.70
C ILE A 116 -8.99 28.40 -0.89
N GLY A 117 -9.17 28.84 -2.14
CA GLY A 117 -9.65 30.20 -2.43
C GLY A 117 -11.06 30.47 -1.87
N ILE A 118 -11.97 29.49 -1.94
CA ILE A 118 -13.31 29.62 -1.33
C ILE A 118 -13.20 29.73 0.19
N ASN A 119 -12.33 28.93 0.83
CA ASN A 119 -12.14 28.97 2.27
C ASN A 119 -11.60 30.33 2.73
N GLU A 120 -10.61 30.87 2.02
CA GLU A 120 -10.07 32.21 2.30
C GLU A 120 -11.14 33.30 2.18
N LEU A 121 -11.99 33.25 1.15
CA LEU A 121 -13.10 34.19 1.00
C LEU A 121 -14.13 34.08 2.14
N LEU A 122 -14.42 32.86 2.60
CA LEU A 122 -15.31 32.61 3.73
C LEU A 122 -14.70 33.05 5.07
N GLU A 123 -13.39 32.93 5.24
CA GLU A 123 -12.69 33.43 6.44
C GLU A 123 -12.70 34.95 6.52
N ILE A 124 -12.54 35.64 5.39
CA ILE A 124 -12.46 37.11 5.32
C ILE A 124 -13.83 37.77 5.33
N HIS A 125 -14.80 37.21 4.59
CA HIS A 125 -16.09 37.85 4.33
C HIS A 125 -17.30 37.09 4.88
N GLY A 126 -17.12 35.84 5.32
CA GLY A 126 -18.22 34.99 5.80
C GLY A 126 -18.61 35.26 7.25
N SER A 127 -19.88 35.04 7.56
CA SER A 127 -20.35 34.93 8.94
C SER A 127 -19.77 33.69 9.63
N GLU A 128 -19.79 33.64 10.96
CA GLU A 128 -19.21 32.51 11.70
C GLU A 128 -19.85 31.16 11.34
N SER A 129 -21.14 31.15 10.97
CA SER A 129 -21.78 29.92 10.46
C SER A 129 -21.31 29.54 9.06
N GLN A 130 -20.92 30.52 8.24
CA GLN A 130 -20.48 30.31 6.86
C GLN A 130 -19.05 29.76 6.77
N LYS A 131 -18.20 30.06 7.76
CA LYS A 131 -16.84 29.53 7.87
C LYS A 131 -16.78 28.00 7.94
N HIS A 132 -17.85 27.35 8.39
CA HIS A 132 -17.94 25.89 8.50
C HIS A 132 -18.70 25.22 7.34
N LEU A 133 -19.25 25.98 6.38
CA LEU A 133 -20.03 25.41 5.28
C LEU A 133 -19.19 24.57 4.32
N LEU A 134 -17.89 24.86 4.23
CA LEU A 134 -17.00 24.13 3.34
C LEU A 134 -16.63 22.76 3.91
N THR A 135 -16.65 22.58 5.23
CA THR A 135 -16.31 21.32 5.92
C THR A 135 -17.10 20.10 5.42
N PRO A 136 -18.45 20.12 5.36
CA PRO A 136 -19.20 18.97 4.82
C PRO A 136 -18.92 18.72 3.33
N ILE A 137 -18.76 19.79 2.53
CA ILE A 137 -18.44 19.68 1.09
C ILE A 137 -17.07 19.01 0.90
N ILE A 138 -16.07 19.43 1.67
CA ILE A 138 -14.73 18.83 1.68
C ILE A 138 -14.82 17.34 2.04
N SER A 139 -15.62 17.00 3.06
CA SER A 139 -15.80 15.61 3.48
C SER A 139 -16.34 14.72 2.36
N GLU A 140 -17.41 15.16 1.69
CA GLU A 140 -17.98 14.42 0.56
C GLU A 140 -17.00 14.32 -0.63
N LEU A 141 -16.28 15.40 -0.93
CA LEU A 141 -15.30 15.39 -2.02
C LEU A 141 -14.14 14.43 -1.75
N LYS A 142 -13.70 14.29 -0.49
CA LYS A 142 -12.70 13.29 -0.09
C LYS A 142 -13.24 11.87 -0.27
N GLU A 143 -14.47 11.62 0.17
CA GLU A 143 -15.10 10.31 0.03
C GLU A 143 -15.28 9.93 -1.44
N LEU A 144 -15.75 10.86 -2.28
CA LEU A 144 -15.86 10.65 -3.73
C LEU A 144 -14.52 10.33 -4.38
N ASN A 145 -13.46 11.06 -4.02
CA ASN A 145 -12.13 10.81 -4.58
C ASN A 145 -11.58 9.46 -4.11
N GLN A 146 -11.84 9.08 -2.85
CA GLN A 146 -11.49 7.76 -2.33
C GLN A 146 -12.23 6.64 -3.06
N ILE A 147 -13.54 6.76 -3.24
CA ILE A 147 -14.37 5.79 -4.00
C ILE A 147 -13.83 5.62 -5.42
N LYS A 148 -13.49 6.72 -6.10
CA LYS A 148 -12.92 6.68 -7.46
C LYS A 148 -11.60 5.91 -7.50
N HIS A 149 -10.75 6.14 -6.52
CA HIS A 149 -9.45 5.47 -6.41
C HIS A 149 -9.59 3.98 -6.05
N ASP A 150 -10.48 3.65 -5.10
CA ASP A 150 -10.73 2.27 -4.68
C ASP A 150 -11.39 1.46 -5.80
N HIS A 151 -12.31 2.06 -6.56
CA HIS A 151 -12.87 1.45 -7.75
C HIS A 151 -11.79 1.14 -8.81
N LYS A 152 -10.84 2.06 -9.02
CA LYS A 152 -9.70 1.84 -9.93
C LYS A 152 -8.82 0.67 -9.46
N LYS A 153 -8.49 0.60 -8.16
CA LYS A 153 -7.73 -0.52 -7.58
C LYS A 153 -8.49 -1.83 -7.69
N MET A 154 -9.78 -1.83 -7.36
CA MET A 154 -10.64 -3.00 -7.40
C MET A 154 -10.71 -3.58 -8.81
N LYS A 155 -10.82 -2.73 -9.85
CA LYS A 155 -10.79 -3.20 -11.25
C LYS A 155 -9.51 -3.98 -11.59
N THR A 156 -8.35 -3.49 -11.14
CA THR A 156 -7.06 -4.15 -11.36
C THR A 156 -6.97 -5.47 -10.57
N GLN A 157 -7.41 -5.47 -9.31
CA GLN A 157 -7.41 -6.68 -8.48
C GLN A 157 -8.37 -7.74 -9.00
N SER A 158 -9.58 -7.36 -9.40
CA SER A 158 -10.56 -8.25 -10.03
C SER A 158 -10.04 -8.86 -11.32
N TYR A 159 -9.28 -8.11 -12.13
CA TYR A 159 -8.66 -8.64 -13.33
C TYR A 159 -7.61 -9.74 -13.01
N ILE A 160 -6.76 -9.51 -12.00
CA ILE A 160 -5.79 -10.53 -11.54
C ILE A 160 -6.52 -11.75 -10.97
N ALA A 161 -7.54 -11.54 -10.14
CA ALA A 161 -8.34 -12.62 -9.56
C ALA A 161 -9.03 -13.46 -10.65
N TYR A 162 -9.51 -12.81 -11.73
CA TYR A 162 -10.09 -13.49 -12.88
C TYR A 162 -9.07 -14.38 -13.61
N ILE A 163 -7.85 -13.89 -13.84
CA ILE A 163 -6.77 -14.70 -14.42
C ILE A 163 -6.45 -15.91 -13.53
N ILE A 164 -6.34 -15.71 -12.22
CA ILE A 164 -6.11 -16.80 -11.27
C ILE A 164 -7.24 -17.82 -11.35
N ALA A 165 -8.50 -17.38 -11.35
CA ALA A 165 -9.66 -18.26 -11.44
C ALA A 165 -9.64 -19.11 -12.72
N ILE A 166 -9.26 -18.53 -13.87
CA ILE A 166 -9.09 -19.27 -15.13
C ILE A 166 -8.01 -20.35 -14.99
N ILE A 167 -6.83 -19.99 -14.48
CA ILE A 167 -5.72 -20.93 -14.30
C ILE A 167 -6.12 -22.06 -13.34
N SER A 168 -6.75 -21.72 -12.22
CA SER A 168 -7.28 -22.68 -11.24
C SER A 168 -8.33 -23.60 -11.84
N PHE A 169 -9.19 -23.09 -12.74
CA PHE A 169 -10.16 -23.92 -13.45
C PHE A 169 -9.47 -24.97 -14.32
N PHE A 170 -8.48 -24.61 -15.13
CA PHE A 170 -7.73 -25.57 -15.96
C PHE A 170 -6.98 -26.61 -15.12
N ILE A 171 -6.28 -26.19 -14.06
CA ILE A 171 -5.58 -27.11 -13.16
C ILE A 171 -6.57 -28.07 -12.50
N GLY A 172 -7.74 -27.56 -12.06
CA GLY A 172 -8.82 -28.36 -11.50
C GLY A 172 -9.35 -29.38 -12.50
N SER A 173 -9.61 -28.97 -13.75
CA SER A 173 -10.07 -29.86 -14.81
C SER A 173 -9.06 -30.97 -15.14
N ILE A 174 -7.77 -30.65 -15.20
CA ILE A 174 -6.70 -31.65 -15.42
C ILE A 174 -6.64 -32.63 -14.24
N SER A 175 -6.70 -32.12 -13.00
CA SER A 175 -6.68 -32.96 -11.79
C SER A 175 -7.91 -33.88 -11.74
N PHE A 176 -9.07 -33.38 -12.16
CA PHE A 176 -10.30 -34.14 -12.24
C PHE A 176 -10.23 -35.22 -13.33
N TYR A 177 -9.65 -34.91 -14.49
CA TYR A 177 -9.39 -35.90 -15.54
C TYR A 177 -8.54 -37.06 -15.03
N TYR A 178 -7.40 -36.77 -14.39
CA TYR A 178 -6.56 -37.80 -13.78
C TYR A 178 -7.29 -38.63 -12.73
N THR A 179 -8.22 -38.02 -12.00
CA THR A 179 -9.03 -38.72 -11.00
C THR A 179 -9.98 -39.72 -11.65
N ILE A 180 -10.63 -39.35 -12.77
CA ILE A 180 -11.56 -40.24 -13.49
C ILE A 180 -10.80 -41.37 -14.21
N THR A 181 -9.62 -41.09 -14.76
CA THR A 181 -8.81 -42.09 -15.46
C THR A 181 -7.93 -42.92 -14.53
N ALA A 182 -7.91 -42.61 -13.22
CA ALA A 182 -7.14 -43.38 -12.26
C ALA A 182 -7.75 -44.79 -12.14
N PRO A 183 -6.92 -45.85 -12.15
CA PRO A 183 -7.41 -47.21 -12.03
C PRO A 183 -8.17 -47.38 -10.71
N SER A 184 -9.30 -48.07 -10.78
CA SER A 184 -10.12 -48.35 -9.60
C SER A 184 -9.37 -49.30 -8.65
N GLY A 185 -9.68 -49.27 -7.35
CA GLY A 185 -9.04 -50.15 -6.36
C GLY A 185 -9.15 -51.65 -6.70
N LYS A 186 -10.19 -52.05 -7.45
CA LYS A 186 -10.35 -53.43 -7.96
C LYS A 186 -9.40 -53.75 -9.12
N GLU A 187 -9.20 -52.82 -10.05
CA GLU A 187 -8.25 -52.99 -11.16
C GLU A 187 -6.81 -53.04 -10.66
N ILE A 188 -6.48 -52.24 -9.63
CA ILE A 188 -5.19 -52.30 -8.95
C ILE A 188 -5.00 -53.66 -8.28
N ALA A 189 -6.01 -54.20 -7.59
CA ALA A 189 -5.91 -55.51 -6.96
C ALA A 189 -5.71 -56.64 -7.99
N ASN A 190 -6.41 -56.59 -9.12
CA ASN A 190 -6.31 -57.61 -10.16
C ASN A 190 -4.96 -57.59 -10.87
N THR A 191 -4.44 -56.40 -11.19
CA THR A 191 -3.10 -56.25 -11.80
C THR A 191 -1.98 -56.74 -10.88
N VAL A 192 -2.09 -56.50 -9.56
CA VAL A 192 -1.13 -57.05 -8.57
C VAL A 192 -1.19 -58.57 -8.50
N VAL A 193 -2.39 -59.17 -8.55
CA VAL A 193 -2.55 -60.64 -8.54
C VAL A 193 -2.00 -61.29 -9.82
N GLU A 194 -2.23 -60.68 -10.99
CA GLU A 194 -1.63 -61.15 -12.25
C GLU A 194 -0.10 -61.06 -12.24
N GLN A 195 0.47 -59.97 -11.74
CA GLN A 195 1.93 -59.84 -11.62
C GLN A 195 2.53 -60.85 -10.63
N LEU A 196 1.86 -61.12 -9.51
CA LEU A 196 2.30 -62.15 -8.57
C LEU A 196 2.26 -63.55 -9.17
N LYS A 197 1.24 -63.88 -9.97
CA LYS A 197 1.14 -65.14 -10.69
C LYS A 197 2.18 -65.27 -11.81
N ALA A 198 2.46 -64.19 -12.53
CA ALA A 198 3.49 -64.16 -13.57
C ALA A 198 4.90 -64.39 -13.00
N ASN A 199 5.21 -63.81 -11.84
CA ASN A 199 6.50 -63.99 -11.16
C ASN A 199 6.65 -65.35 -10.45
N GLN A 200 5.56 -66.09 -10.22
CA GLN A 200 5.62 -67.47 -9.68
C GLN A 200 5.81 -68.54 -10.77
N ASN A 201 5.64 -68.17 -12.04
CA ASN A 201 5.80 -69.06 -13.20
C ASN A 201 7.14 -68.81 -13.94
N GLN A 202 8.06 -68.04 -13.35
CA GLN A 202 9.48 -67.95 -13.70
C GLN A 202 10.30 -68.66 -12.63
#